data_AF-A0A1G5I1U3-F1
#
_entry.id   AF-A0A1G5I1U3-F1
#
_cell.length_a   1.000
_cell.length_b   1.000
_cell.length_c   1.000
_cell.angle_alpha   90.00
_cell.angle_beta   90.00
_cell.angle_gamma   90.00
#
_symmetry.space_group_name_H-M   'P 1'
#
loop_
_entity.id
_entity.type
_entity.pdbx_description
1 polymer ?
#
loop_
_entity_poly.entity_id
_entity_poly.type
_entity_poly.pdbx_seq_one_letter_code
_entity_poly.pdbx_strand_id
1 'polypeptide(L)'
;MSGSMTFEKDIVLIYYEDTPLAFARIEEIWEDDKPDWFHVKLLFLQLPVHSATWILKGAYIDGDEFTMGGKRMRLEKVVCPEEDQGEDWDEEPLGDMPEMPAMEEHLAVNDAEPSPQQPDAKVIQFPFGNK
;
A
#
# COMPACT_ATOMS: atom_id res chain seq x y z
N MET A 1 3.36 11.94 -21.90
CA MET A 1 2.49 12.10 -20.71
C MET A 1 1.33 11.13 -20.91
N SER A 2 1.47 9.91 -20.38
CA SER A 2 0.35 8.96 -20.40
C SER A 2 -0.65 9.48 -19.38
N GLY A 3 -1.69 10.19 -19.82
CA GLY A 3 -2.79 10.59 -18.96
C GLY A 3 -3.53 9.34 -18.53
N SER A 4 -3.08 8.72 -17.43
CA SER A 4 -3.76 7.57 -16.85
C SER A 4 -5.03 8.11 -16.21
N MET A 5 -6.18 7.82 -16.83
CA MET A 5 -7.48 8.11 -16.24
C MET A 5 -7.55 7.48 -14.84
N THR A 6 -8.10 8.23 -13.89
CA THR A 6 -8.15 7.84 -12.48
C THR A 6 -9.53 7.29 -12.13
N PHE A 7 -9.57 6.12 -11.51
CA PHE A 7 -10.80 5.37 -11.23
C PHE A 7 -10.86 4.86 -9.78
N GLU A 8 -11.93 4.15 -9.45
CA GLU A 8 -12.08 3.47 -8.16
C GLU A 8 -10.90 2.53 -7.89
N LYS A 9 -10.52 2.45 -6.61
CA LYS A 9 -9.38 1.70 -6.05
C LYS A 9 -7.99 2.23 -6.44
N ASP A 10 -7.90 3.21 -7.32
CA ASP A 10 -6.64 3.90 -7.55
C ASP A 10 -6.21 4.68 -6.30
N ILE A 11 -4.90 4.75 -6.11
CA ILE A 11 -4.28 5.59 -5.08
C ILE A 11 -3.88 6.91 -5.73
N VAL A 12 -4.19 7.99 -5.05
CA VAL A 12 -3.87 9.36 -5.47
C VAL A 12 -3.05 10.04 -4.38
N LEU A 13 -2.05 10.81 -4.80
CA LEU A 13 -1.34 11.77 -3.98
C LEU A 13 -2.04 13.12 -4.10
N ILE A 14 -2.43 13.68 -2.97
CA ILE A 14 -3.09 14.99 -2.89
C ILE A 14 -2.03 16.05 -2.63
N TYR A 15 -1.97 17.08 -3.46
CA TYR A 15 -1.15 18.26 -3.25
C TYR A 15 -1.99 19.42 -2.70
N TYR A 16 -1.36 20.22 -1.86
CA TYR A 16 -1.87 21.46 -1.30
C TYR A 16 -0.82 22.55 -1.46
N GLU A 17 -1.13 23.63 -2.18
CA GLU A 17 -0.17 24.68 -2.53
C GLU A 17 1.18 24.11 -3.01
N ASP A 18 1.11 23.22 -4.01
CA ASP A 18 2.25 22.55 -4.63
C ASP A 18 3.06 21.63 -3.69
N THR A 19 2.59 21.42 -2.46
CA THR A 19 3.23 20.55 -1.47
C THR A 19 2.44 19.24 -1.32
N PRO A 20 3.08 18.05 -1.37
CA PRO A 20 2.40 16.79 -1.14
C PRO A 20 1.84 16.73 0.29
N LEU A 21 0.55 16.45 0.40
CA LEU A 21 -0.19 16.47 1.67
C LEU A 21 -0.43 15.06 2.19
N ALA A 22 -1.08 14.21 1.40
CA ALA A 22 -1.48 12.87 1.83
C ALA A 22 -1.75 11.94 0.64
N PHE A 23 -1.62 10.63 0.87
CA PHE A 23 -2.18 9.62 -0.01
C PHE A 23 -3.63 9.32 0.36
N ALA A 24 -4.45 9.10 -0.66
CA ALA A 24 -5.79 8.59 -0.50
C ALA A 24 -6.07 7.50 -1.54
N ARG A 25 -6.94 6.56 -1.21
CA ARG A 25 -7.52 5.65 -2.19
C ARG A 25 -8.93 6.12 -2.55
N ILE A 26 -9.26 6.08 -3.83
CA ILE A 26 -10.64 6.33 -4.27
C ILE A 26 -11.46 5.10 -3.96
N GLU A 27 -12.48 5.23 -3.13
CA GLU A 27 -13.37 4.12 -2.80
C GLU A 27 -14.51 3.99 -3.80
N GLU A 28 -15.17 5.11 -4.13
CA GLU A 28 -16.39 5.16 -4.95
C GLU A 28 -16.45 6.49 -5.71
N ILE A 29 -16.95 6.47 -6.96
CA ILE A 29 -17.25 7.67 -7.76
C ILE A 29 -18.70 7.59 -8.29
N TRP A 30 -19.53 8.61 -8.04
CA TRP A 30 -20.88 8.69 -8.60
C TRP A 30 -21.26 10.11 -9.02
N GLU A 31 -22.20 10.23 -9.96
CA GLU A 31 -22.65 11.52 -10.50
C GLU A 31 -23.34 12.40 -9.44
N ASP A 32 -23.01 13.69 -9.43
CA ASP A 32 -23.74 14.74 -8.70
C ASP A 32 -24.90 15.25 -9.58
N ASP A 33 -25.84 16.00 -9.00
CA ASP A 33 -26.94 16.63 -9.74
C ASP A 33 -26.44 17.57 -10.86
N LYS A 34 -25.21 18.08 -10.75
CA LYS A 34 -24.59 18.92 -11.77
C LYS A 34 -23.85 18.09 -12.82
N PRO A 35 -24.01 18.41 -14.11
CA PRO A 35 -23.30 17.72 -15.18
C PRO A 35 -21.79 17.90 -15.01
N ASP A 36 -21.05 16.81 -15.20
CA ASP A 36 -19.58 16.75 -15.07
C ASP A 36 -19.06 16.98 -13.63
N TRP A 37 -19.93 16.86 -12.62
CA TRP A 37 -19.53 16.79 -11.22
C TRP A 37 -19.81 15.41 -10.66
N PHE A 38 -18.92 14.95 -9.80
CA PHE A 38 -18.95 13.64 -9.20
C PHE A 38 -18.68 13.75 -7.70
N HIS A 39 -19.42 12.98 -6.92
CA HIS A 39 -19.03 12.67 -5.57
C HIS A 39 -17.94 11.61 -5.60
N VAL A 40 -16.83 11.90 -4.94
CA VAL A 40 -15.65 11.05 -4.87
C VAL A 40 -15.38 10.74 -3.41
N LYS A 41 -15.58 9.49 -3.02
CA LYS A 41 -15.28 9.02 -1.66
C LYS A 41 -13.81 8.64 -1.60
N LEU A 42 -13.06 9.35 -0.76
CA LEU A 42 -11.62 9.20 -0.58
C LEU A 42 -11.34 8.59 0.80
N LEU A 43 -10.58 7.51 0.83
CA LEU A 43 -10.01 6.93 2.05
C LEU A 43 -8.58 7.46 2.24
N PHE A 44 -8.36 8.30 3.24
CA PHE A 44 -7.04 8.85 3.55
C PHE A 44 -6.17 7.79 4.24
N LEU A 45 -5.02 7.51 3.65
CA LEU A 45 -4.07 6.48 4.10
C LEU A 45 -3.06 7.08 5.09
N GLN A 46 -3.57 7.66 6.17
CA GLN A 46 -2.78 8.28 7.25
C GLN A 46 -3.27 7.78 8.63
N LEU A 47 -2.52 8.04 9.70
CA LEU A 47 -2.93 7.70 11.06
C LEU A 47 -3.52 8.93 11.78
N PRO A 48 -4.75 8.86 12.31
CA PRO A 48 -5.72 7.78 12.15
C PRO A 48 -6.35 7.76 10.75
N VAL A 49 -6.72 6.56 10.30
CA VAL A 49 -7.38 6.37 9.00
C VAL A 49 -8.77 6.99 9.05
N HIS A 50 -9.11 7.73 8.02
CA HIS A 50 -10.44 8.35 7.88
C HIS A 50 -10.82 8.48 6.41
N SER A 51 -12.11 8.66 6.14
CA SER A 51 -12.62 8.88 4.79
C SER A 51 -13.37 10.21 4.69
N ALA A 52 -13.35 10.84 3.53
CA ALA A 52 -14.17 12.01 3.22
C ALA A 52 -14.73 11.90 1.81
N THR A 53 -15.91 12.49 1.57
CA THR A 53 -16.50 12.60 0.23
C THR A 53 -16.33 14.02 -0.28
N TRP A 54 -15.67 14.17 -1.42
CA TRP A 54 -15.49 15.46 -2.10
C TRP A 54 -16.37 15.52 -3.34
N ILE A 55 -16.78 16.70 -3.75
CA ILE A 55 -17.48 16.90 -5.04
C ILE A 55 -16.47 17.52 -6.00
N LEU A 56 -16.09 16.76 -7.02
CA LEU A 56 -15.02 17.10 -7.96
C LEU A 56 -15.52 16.96 -9.39
N LYS A 57 -14.92 17.71 -10.31
CA LYS A 57 -15.12 17.47 -11.74
C LYS A 57 -14.25 16.30 -12.21
N GLY A 58 -14.65 15.65 -13.30
CA GLY A 58 -13.84 14.58 -13.91
C GLY A 58 -12.40 15.01 -14.15
N ALA A 59 -12.20 16.19 -14.72
CA ALA A 59 -10.88 16.77 -14.96
C ALA A 59 -10.01 16.89 -13.69
N TYR A 60 -10.60 17.22 -12.54
CA TYR A 60 -9.86 17.34 -11.28
C TYR A 60 -9.45 15.96 -10.72
N ILE A 61 -10.29 14.94 -10.94
CA ILE A 61 -9.98 13.56 -10.57
C ILE A 61 -8.78 13.05 -11.39
N ASP A 62 -8.71 13.45 -12.65
CA ASP A 62 -7.60 13.13 -13.57
C ASP A 62 -6.34 14.01 -13.37
N GLY A 63 -6.41 14.97 -12.44
CA GLY A 63 -5.25 15.71 -11.95
C GLY A 63 -5.13 17.17 -12.39
N ASP A 64 -6.18 17.75 -12.98
CA ASP A 64 -6.25 19.20 -13.15
C ASP A 64 -6.28 19.91 -11.80
N GLU A 65 -5.72 21.12 -11.77
CA GLU A 65 -5.71 21.96 -10.59
C GLU A 65 -7.10 22.53 -10.28
N PHE A 66 -7.43 22.58 -8.99
CA PHE A 66 -8.65 23.20 -8.50
C PHE A 66 -8.39 23.97 -7.22
N THR A 67 -9.33 24.81 -6.81
CA THR A 67 -9.21 25.60 -5.58
C THR A 67 -10.22 25.17 -4.54
N MET A 68 -9.76 24.93 -3.32
CA MET A 68 -10.63 24.69 -2.17
C MET A 68 -10.36 25.75 -1.10
N GLY A 69 -11.35 26.62 -0.84
CA GLY A 69 -11.19 27.74 0.10
C GLY A 69 -10.11 28.75 -0.31
N GLY A 70 -9.93 28.97 -1.61
CA GLY A 70 -8.92 29.88 -2.16
C GLY A 70 -7.50 29.30 -2.22
N LYS A 71 -7.32 28.03 -1.84
CA LYS A 71 -6.03 27.34 -1.86
C LYS A 71 -5.97 26.32 -2.99
N ARG A 72 -4.84 26.22 -3.66
CA ARG A 72 -4.63 25.32 -4.80
C ARG A 72 -4.48 23.88 -4.33
N MET A 73 -5.19 23.00 -5.02
CA MET A 73 -5.25 21.56 -4.78
C MET A 73 -5.03 20.84 -6.11
N ARG A 74 -4.42 19.65 -6.05
CA ARG A 74 -4.23 18.77 -7.21
C ARG A 74 -4.23 17.32 -6.76
N LEU A 75 -4.83 16.44 -7.55
CA LEU A 75 -4.71 14.99 -7.38
C LEU A 75 -3.70 14.46 -8.38
N GLU A 76 -2.89 13.50 -7.98
CA GLU A 76 -1.95 12.82 -8.87
C GLU A 76 -2.04 11.33 -8.66
N LYS A 77 -2.41 10.57 -9.70
CA LYS A 77 -2.48 9.12 -9.61
C LYS A 77 -1.10 8.54 -9.32
N VAL A 78 -1.02 7.73 -8.27
CA VAL A 78 0.16 6.97 -7.92
C VAL A 78 0.22 5.74 -8.79
N VAL A 79 1.33 5.56 -9.51
CA VAL A 79 1.60 4.38 -10.33
C VAL A 79 2.75 3.61 -9.68
N CYS A 80 2.66 2.28 -9.68
CA CYS A 80 3.78 1.45 -9.24
C CYS A 80 4.99 1.76 -10.14
N PRO A 81 6.16 2.06 -9.58
CA PRO A 81 7.38 2.14 -10.36
C PRO A 81 7.57 0.84 -11.17
N GLU A 82 8.15 0.97 -12.36
CA GLU A 82 8.59 -0.20 -13.11
C GLU A 82 9.57 -0.98 -12.23
N GLU A 83 9.33 -2.27 -12.06
CA GLU A 83 10.32 -3.16 -11.48
C GLU A 83 11.53 -3.15 -12.43
N ASP A 84 12.70 -2.72 -11.96
CA ASP A 84 13.93 -3.21 -12.59
C ASP A 84 13.78 -4.72 -12.58
N GLN A 85 13.82 -5.36 -13.75
CA GLN A 85 13.82 -6.81 -13.89
C GLN A 85 15.08 -7.32 -13.15
N GLY A 86 14.95 -7.46 -11.83
CA GLY A 86 15.93 -8.11 -10.99
C GLY A 86 16.04 -9.51 -11.56
N GLU A 87 17.28 -9.82 -11.95
CA GLU A 87 17.75 -11.08 -12.53
C GLU A 87 16.77 -12.22 -12.24
N ASP A 88 16.21 -12.81 -13.31
CA ASP A 88 15.48 -14.07 -13.27
C ASP A 88 16.16 -14.92 -12.21
N TRP A 89 15.46 -15.16 -11.09
CA TRP A 89 15.89 -16.21 -10.19
C TRP A 89 15.69 -17.47 -11.01
N ASP A 90 16.73 -17.84 -11.77
CA ASP A 90 16.84 -19.11 -12.44
C ASP A 90 16.39 -20.13 -11.40
N GLU A 91 15.26 -20.78 -11.65
CA GLU A 91 14.85 -21.95 -10.90
C GLU A 91 15.97 -22.98 -11.07
N GLU A 92 17.00 -22.90 -10.23
CA GLU A 92 17.92 -24.00 -10.02
C GLU A 92 17.02 -25.19 -9.69
N PRO A 93 16.96 -26.22 -10.55
CA PRO A 93 16.06 -27.33 -10.31
C PRO A 93 16.40 -27.86 -8.93
N LEU A 94 15.37 -28.07 -8.10
CA LEU A 94 15.47 -28.70 -6.78
C LEU A 94 16.19 -30.04 -6.93
N GLY A 95 17.53 -30.00 -6.93
CA GLY A 95 18.38 -31.15 -7.07
C GLY A 95 18.23 -31.97 -5.81
N ASP A 96 17.77 -33.22 -6.01
CA ASP A 96 17.64 -34.30 -5.04
C ASP A 96 17.81 -33.85 -3.59
N MET A 97 16.75 -33.29 -3.01
CA MET A 97 16.62 -33.28 -1.56
C MET A 97 16.77 -34.73 -1.10
N PRO A 98 17.72 -35.06 -0.22
CA PRO A 98 17.77 -36.40 0.34
C PRO A 98 16.42 -36.68 0.99
N GLU A 99 15.77 -37.79 0.60
CA GLU A 99 14.54 -38.24 1.24
C GLU A 99 14.78 -38.22 2.75
N MET A 100 14.00 -37.40 3.47
CA MET A 100 14.00 -37.44 4.92
C MET A 100 13.68 -38.88 5.30
N PRO A 101 14.54 -39.60 6.06
CA PRO A 101 14.18 -40.93 6.51
C PRO A 101 12.88 -40.78 7.29
N ALA A 102 11.87 -41.56 6.89
CA ALA A 102 10.58 -41.60 7.56
C ALA A 102 10.85 -41.72 9.06
N MET A 103 10.40 -40.73 9.83
CA MET A 103 10.46 -40.74 11.27
C MET A 103 9.78 -42.03 11.77
N GLU A 104 10.57 -43.06 12.08
CA GLU A 104 10.05 -44.24 12.77
C GLU A 104 9.61 -43.78 14.16
N GLU A 105 8.31 -43.93 14.38
CA GLU A 105 7.60 -43.62 15.61
C GLU A 105 8.19 -44.43 16.78
N HIS A 106 9.11 -43.82 17.52
CA HIS A 106 9.51 -44.31 18.85
C HIS A 106 8.97 -43.36 19.91
N LEU A 107 7.67 -43.51 20.23
CA LEU A 107 7.14 -43.07 21.52
C LEU A 107 7.68 -44.01 22.61
N ALA A 108 8.90 -43.74 23.08
CA ALA A 108 9.29 -44.14 24.42
C ALA A 108 8.76 -43.08 25.39
N VAL A 109 7.64 -43.39 26.04
CA VAL A 109 7.21 -42.75 27.29
C VAL A 109 8.40 -42.70 28.24
N ASN A 110 8.70 -41.52 28.81
CA ASN A 110 9.07 -41.37 30.22
C ASN A 110 9.09 -39.90 30.67
N ASP A 111 8.73 -39.76 31.94
CA ASP A 111 8.36 -38.59 32.74
C ASP A 111 9.36 -37.41 32.88
N ALA A 112 8.76 -36.24 33.17
CA ALA A 112 9.22 -35.11 34.03
C ALA A 112 10.13 -33.97 33.49
N GLU A 113 9.49 -32.77 33.38
CA GLU A 113 9.91 -31.36 33.61
C GLU A 113 11.17 -30.71 32.93
N PRO A 114 11.25 -29.36 32.86
CA PRO A 114 10.41 -28.39 32.13
C PRO A 114 11.19 -27.69 30.99
N SER A 115 10.46 -26.94 30.15
CA SER A 115 10.93 -26.27 28.91
C SER A 115 12.22 -25.45 29.03
N PRO A 116 13.17 -25.55 28.07
CA PRO A 116 14.24 -24.57 27.90
C PRO A 116 13.71 -23.32 27.18
N GLN A 117 14.12 -22.15 27.67
CA GLN A 117 13.79 -20.83 27.15
C GLN A 117 13.96 -20.72 25.61
N GLN A 118 13.00 -20.06 24.96
CA GLN A 118 13.14 -19.57 23.58
C GLN A 118 14.36 -18.64 23.49
N PRO A 119 15.26 -18.81 22.50
CA PRO A 119 16.37 -17.91 22.31
C PRO A 119 15.89 -16.55 21.81
N ASP A 120 16.20 -15.55 22.62
CA ASP A 120 16.23 -14.10 22.41
C ASP A 120 16.13 -13.65 20.94
N ALA A 121 14.91 -13.29 20.51
CA ALA A 121 14.71 -12.63 19.23
C ALA A 121 15.40 -11.25 19.25
N LYS A 122 16.43 -11.09 18.42
CA LYS A 122 17.21 -9.85 18.31
C LYS A 122 16.36 -8.78 17.63
N VAL A 123 15.87 -7.83 18.43
CA VAL A 123 15.16 -6.63 17.95
C VAL A 123 16.11 -5.78 17.11
N ILE A 124 15.85 -5.65 15.82
CA ILE A 124 16.58 -4.73 14.93
C ILE A 124 15.93 -3.34 15.07
N GLN A 125 16.66 -2.39 15.67
CA GLN A 125 16.27 -0.98 15.71
C GLN A 125 16.89 -0.23 14.52
N PHE A 126 16.06 0.44 13.72
CA PHE A 126 16.51 1.35 12.68
C PHE A 126 16.73 2.75 13.27
N PRO A 127 17.85 3.43 12.97
CA PRO A 127 18.07 4.79 13.42
C PRO A 127 17.25 5.77 12.56
N PHE A 128 16.25 6.41 13.17
CA PHE A 128 15.63 7.60 12.60
C PHE A 128 16.67 8.75 12.61
N GLY A 129 17.20 9.08 11.44
CA GLY A 129 18.05 10.25 11.25
C GLY A 129 17.20 11.51 11.20
N ASN A 130 17.35 12.37 12.20
CA ASN A 130 16.90 13.75 12.15
C ASN A 130 18.14 14.64 12.13
N LYS A 131 18.42 15.26 10.99
CA LYS A 131 19.15 16.54 10.87
C LYS A 131 19.10 17.07 9.44
#